data_AF-A0A7T3V4L1-F1
#
_entry.id   AF-A0A7T3V4L1-F1
#
_cell.length_a   1.000
_cell.length_b   1.000
_cell.length_c   1.000
_cell.angle_alpha   90.00
_cell.angle_beta   90.00
_cell.angle_gamma   90.00
#
_symmetry.space_group_name_H-M   'P 1'
#
loop_
_entity.id
_entity.type
_entity.pdbx_description
1 polymer ?
#
loop_
_entity_poly.entity_id
_entity_poly.type
_entity_poly.pdbx_seq_one_letter_code
_entity_poly.pdbx_strand_id
1 'polypeptide(L)'
;MIKRTAVIVAAILLLINVPVFPDSASSTEPVPYDKNEFPQWSKDLRRAEIVSFGSLPFVTIGVTMGYGSYLYFTGSTSSFPNPLDKSGNSFSSEEQLKIFGMSLGISCVIGIVDFIINRIININNSRRNAELNGSSITVTPVYPVLEQPVDPPPLELPPPDEPPQPQDSGELSE
;
A
#
# COMPACT_ATOMS: atom_id res chain seq x y z
N MET A 1 31.85 30.44 -6.51
CA MET A 1 32.34 29.07 -6.20
C MET A 1 32.09 28.66 -4.75
N ILE A 2 32.42 29.50 -3.76
CA ILE A 2 32.26 29.24 -2.31
C ILE A 2 30.88 28.71 -1.90
N LYS A 3 29.78 29.25 -2.45
CA LYS A 3 28.42 28.81 -2.12
C LYS A 3 28.12 27.37 -2.58
N ARG A 4 28.65 26.96 -3.74
CA ARG A 4 28.46 25.60 -4.28
C ARG A 4 29.28 24.58 -3.49
N THR A 5 30.51 24.90 -3.14
CA THR A 5 31.36 24.06 -2.27
C THR A 5 30.79 23.94 -0.85
N ALA A 6 30.22 25.00 -0.28
CA ALA A 6 29.60 24.95 1.05
C ALA A 6 28.39 24.01 1.10
N VAL A 7 27.55 24.02 0.06
CA VAL A 7 26.40 23.10 -0.05
C VAL A 7 26.86 21.64 -0.18
N ILE A 8 27.90 21.38 -0.96
CA ILE A 8 28.46 20.03 -1.12
C ILE A 8 29.04 19.53 0.21
N VAL A 9 29.79 20.38 0.92
CA VAL A 9 30.37 20.02 2.23
C VAL A 9 29.27 19.76 3.26
N ALA A 10 28.21 20.56 3.28
CA ALA A 10 27.07 20.36 4.17
C ALA A 10 26.32 19.05 3.88
N ALA A 11 26.12 18.72 2.59
CA ALA A 11 25.50 17.46 2.19
C ALA A 11 26.34 16.25 2.59
N ILE A 12 27.66 16.32 2.43
CA ILE A 12 28.59 15.26 2.86
C ILE A 12 28.53 15.09 4.38
N LEU A 13 28.58 16.18 5.15
CA LEU A 13 28.50 16.16 6.63
C LEU A 13 27.20 15.54 7.16
N LEU A 14 26.10 15.73 6.43
CA LEU A 14 24.79 15.16 6.79
C LEU A 14 24.75 13.63 6.56
N LEU A 15 25.47 13.14 5.54
CA LEU A 15 25.56 11.70 5.24
C LEU A 15 26.47 10.92 6.20
N ILE A 16 27.46 11.56 6.84
CA ILE A 16 28.42 10.87 7.75
C ILE A 16 27.76 10.48 9.09
N ASN A 17 26.64 11.11 9.46
CA ASN A 17 25.96 10.86 10.74
C ASN A 17 24.97 9.69 10.70
N VAL A 18 24.78 9.04 9.55
CA VAL A 18 23.95 7.84 9.45
C VAL A 18 24.82 6.66 9.90
N PRO A 19 24.47 5.93 10.97
CA PRO A 19 25.19 4.72 11.34
C PRO A 19 24.98 3.68 10.22
N VAL A 20 25.99 3.51 9.37
CA VAL A 20 26.01 2.55 8.24
C VAL A 20 26.32 1.13 8.70
N PHE A 21 26.90 0.97 9.90
CA PHE A 21 27.30 -0.33 10.41
C PHE A 21 26.23 -0.92 11.33
N PRO A 22 25.77 -2.17 11.06
CA PRO A 22 24.93 -2.88 12.00
C PRO A 22 25.73 -3.14 13.28
N ASP A 23 25.06 -2.99 14.43
CA ASP A 23 25.62 -3.40 15.71
C ASP A 23 25.92 -4.91 15.64
N SER A 24 27.06 -5.33 16.16
CA SER A 24 27.56 -6.70 15.98
C SER A 24 26.68 -7.70 16.73
N ALA A 25 25.61 -8.18 16.09
CA ALA A 25 24.73 -9.19 16.64
C ALA A 25 25.51 -10.52 16.78
N SER A 26 25.45 -11.13 17.96
CA SER A 26 26.17 -12.37 18.31
C SER A 26 25.64 -13.64 17.64
N SER A 27 24.67 -13.51 16.72
CA SER A 27 24.03 -14.61 16.00
C SER A 27 23.90 -14.24 14.52
N THR A 28 24.34 -15.17 13.66
CA THR A 28 24.26 -15.06 12.19
C THR A 28 22.87 -15.43 11.65
N GLU A 29 21.96 -15.91 12.51
CA GLU A 29 20.62 -16.28 12.10
C GLU A 29 19.68 -15.06 12.04
N PRO A 30 18.90 -14.89 10.95
CA PRO A 30 17.91 -13.83 10.87
C PRO A 30 16.81 -14.06 11.92
N VAL A 31 16.71 -13.16 12.89
CA VAL A 31 15.61 -13.16 13.86
C VAL A 31 14.37 -12.53 13.19
N PRO A 32 13.16 -13.09 13.38
CA PRO A 32 11.93 -12.48 12.90
C PRO A 32 11.75 -11.07 13.49
N TYR A 33 11.36 -10.11 12.64
CA TYR A 33 11.15 -8.73 13.07
C TYR A 33 10.10 -8.59 14.16
N ASP A 34 10.40 -7.83 15.21
CA ASP A 34 9.41 -7.47 16.21
C ASP A 34 8.49 -6.36 15.66
N LYS A 35 7.21 -6.36 16.06
CA LYS A 35 6.24 -5.34 15.66
C LYS A 35 6.69 -3.92 16.04
N ASN A 36 7.44 -3.80 17.13
CA ASN A 36 7.90 -2.54 17.72
C ASN A 36 9.36 -2.19 17.42
N GLU A 37 10.05 -2.99 16.60
CA GLU A 37 11.48 -2.81 16.31
C GLU A 37 11.76 -1.48 15.57
N PHE A 38 10.84 -1.07 14.69
CA PHE A 38 10.96 0.17 13.93
C PHE A 38 9.88 1.18 14.34
N PRO A 39 10.26 2.40 14.74
CA PRO A 39 9.31 3.48 14.97
C PRO A 39 8.44 3.73 13.73
N GLN A 40 7.16 4.02 13.94
CA GLN A 40 6.22 4.19 12.82
C GLN A 40 6.64 5.32 11.85
N TRP A 41 7.22 6.41 12.35
CA TRP A 41 7.73 7.50 11.51
C TRP A 41 8.82 7.04 10.53
N SER A 42 9.63 6.06 10.91
CA SER A 42 10.70 5.53 10.06
C SER A 42 10.14 4.67 8.92
N LYS A 43 9.06 3.92 9.21
CA LYS A 43 8.29 3.17 8.21
C LYS A 43 7.62 4.13 7.22
N ASP A 44 7.07 5.22 7.74
CA ASP A 44 6.41 6.24 6.92
C ASP A 44 7.42 7.00 6.04
N LEU A 45 8.61 7.33 6.58
CA LEU A 45 9.71 7.94 5.81
C LEU A 45 10.22 7.03 4.70
N ARG A 46 10.43 5.75 4.99
CA ARG A 46 10.84 4.75 3.99
C ARG A 46 9.83 4.67 2.83
N ARG A 47 8.54 4.72 3.13
CA ARG A 47 7.49 4.73 2.10
C ARG A 47 7.55 6.00 1.25
N ALA A 48 7.66 7.17 1.89
CA ALA A 48 7.75 8.44 1.20
C ALA A 48 8.99 8.50 0.27
N GLU A 49 10.11 7.93 0.69
CA GLU A 49 11.33 7.79 -0.11
C GLU A 49 11.09 6.90 -1.35
N ILE A 50 10.51 5.71 -1.15
CA ILE A 50 10.19 4.78 -2.24
C ILE A 50 9.25 5.44 -3.25
N VAL A 51 8.24 6.18 -2.79
CA VAL A 51 7.29 6.88 -3.66
C VAL A 51 7.95 8.05 -4.39
N SER A 52 8.80 8.82 -3.71
CA SER A 52 9.55 9.92 -4.32
C SER A 52 10.48 9.39 -5.41
N PHE A 53 11.45 8.54 -5.07
CA PHE A 53 12.42 8.05 -6.04
C PHE A 53 11.80 7.13 -7.09
N GLY A 54 10.76 6.36 -6.72
CA GLY A 54 10.02 5.51 -7.65
C GLY A 54 9.20 6.31 -8.68
N SER A 55 8.70 7.50 -8.32
CA SER A 55 7.95 8.36 -9.24
C SER A 55 8.85 9.17 -10.19
N LEU A 56 10.11 9.40 -9.82
CA LEU A 56 11.05 10.23 -10.55
C LEU A 56 11.13 9.91 -12.07
N PRO A 57 11.33 8.65 -12.52
CA PRO A 57 11.42 8.37 -13.96
C PRO A 57 10.15 8.76 -14.75
N PHE A 58 8.98 8.54 -14.17
CA PHE A 58 7.70 8.88 -14.80
C PHE A 58 7.47 10.39 -14.84
N VAL A 59 7.79 11.07 -13.74
CA VAL A 59 7.71 12.53 -13.66
C VAL A 59 8.69 13.17 -14.63
N THR A 60 9.91 12.66 -14.77
CA THR A 60 10.89 13.21 -15.74
C THR A 60 10.39 13.11 -17.18
N ILE A 61 9.79 11.98 -17.58
CA ILE A 61 9.18 11.85 -18.92
C ILE A 61 8.05 12.87 -19.11
N GLY A 62 7.15 12.98 -18.11
CA GLY A 62 6.03 13.92 -18.16
C GLY A 62 6.47 15.39 -18.22
N VAL A 63 7.48 15.76 -17.43
CA VAL A 63 8.07 17.10 -17.45
C VAL A 63 8.77 17.38 -18.78
N THR A 64 9.48 16.40 -19.35
CA THR A 64 10.14 16.54 -20.66
C THR A 64 9.10 16.80 -21.76
N MET A 65 8.00 16.05 -21.76
CA MET A 65 6.90 16.29 -22.69
C MET A 65 6.20 17.62 -22.46
N GLY A 66 5.90 17.98 -21.21
CA GLY A 66 5.20 19.22 -20.87
C GLY A 66 6.03 20.46 -21.21
N TYR A 67 7.31 20.46 -20.82
CA TYR A 67 8.27 21.51 -21.15
C TYR A 67 8.45 21.63 -22.65
N GLY A 68 8.65 20.50 -23.33
CA GLY A 68 8.81 20.49 -24.77
C GLY A 68 7.55 20.95 -25.53
N SER A 69 6.36 20.55 -25.09
CA SER A 69 5.08 21.03 -25.65
C SER A 69 4.93 22.54 -25.46
N TYR A 70 5.32 23.06 -24.30
CA TYR A 70 5.33 24.50 -24.04
C TYR A 70 6.21 25.25 -25.05
N LEU A 71 7.45 24.77 -25.29
CA LEU A 71 8.32 25.38 -26.31
C LEU A 71 7.78 25.30 -27.73
N TYR A 72 7.05 24.23 -28.05
CA TYR A 72 6.39 24.09 -29.34
C TYR A 72 5.25 25.11 -29.50
N PHE A 73 4.40 25.27 -28.49
CA PHE A 73 3.33 26.27 -28.51
C PHE A 73 3.83 27.71 -28.54
N THR A 74 4.98 28.01 -27.91
CA THR A 74 5.60 29.34 -27.98
C THR A 74 6.36 29.59 -29.30
N GLY A 75 6.38 28.62 -30.22
CA GLY A 75 7.07 28.72 -31.51
C GLY A 75 8.60 28.68 -31.42
N SER A 76 9.15 28.34 -30.25
CA SER A 76 10.60 28.28 -30.01
C SER A 76 11.25 27.04 -30.62
N THR A 77 10.44 26.01 -30.94
CA THR A 77 10.89 24.76 -31.57
C THR A 77 9.99 24.44 -32.76
N SER A 78 10.57 23.97 -33.85
CA SER A 78 9.85 23.63 -35.09
C SER A 78 9.30 22.20 -35.09
N SER A 79 9.63 21.38 -34.10
CA SER A 79 9.27 19.96 -34.04
C SER A 79 8.79 19.57 -32.64
N PHE A 80 7.79 18.71 -32.59
CA PHE A 80 7.26 18.19 -31.33
C PHE A 80 8.34 17.33 -30.64
N PRO A 81 8.69 17.62 -29.39
CA PRO A 81 9.78 16.94 -28.71
C PRO A 81 9.37 15.55 -28.24
N ASN A 82 10.18 14.55 -28.60
CA ASN A 82 10.00 13.17 -28.17
C ASN A 82 10.87 12.90 -26.92
N PRO A 83 10.28 12.60 -25.76
CA PRO A 83 11.02 12.35 -24.52
C PRO A 83 11.80 11.03 -24.53
N LEU A 84 11.54 10.14 -25.50
CA LEU A 84 12.18 8.84 -25.63
C LEU A 84 13.15 8.78 -26.81
N ASP A 85 13.36 9.89 -27.53
CA ASP A 85 14.33 9.91 -28.60
C ASP A 85 15.75 9.81 -28.03
N LYS A 86 16.52 8.88 -28.57
CA LYS A 86 17.93 8.67 -28.20
C LYS A 86 18.87 9.60 -28.98
N SER A 87 18.35 10.32 -29.97
CA SER A 87 19.12 11.35 -30.66
C SER A 87 19.45 12.46 -29.64
N GLY A 88 20.71 12.57 -29.26
CA GLY A 88 21.19 13.45 -28.18
C GLY A 88 21.06 14.95 -28.42
N ASN A 89 20.15 15.39 -29.30
CA ASN A 89 20.07 16.74 -29.85
C ASN A 89 18.77 17.50 -29.54
N SER A 90 17.81 16.96 -28.79
CA SER A 90 16.53 17.68 -28.56
C SER A 90 16.59 18.77 -27.49
N PHE A 91 17.52 18.72 -26.53
CA PHE A 91 17.63 19.71 -25.44
C PHE A 91 19.08 20.00 -25.05
N SER A 92 19.40 21.28 -24.80
CA SER A 92 20.71 21.71 -24.28
C SER A 92 20.94 21.20 -22.84
N SER A 93 22.20 21.11 -22.41
CA SER A 93 22.54 20.69 -21.04
C SER A 93 21.89 21.56 -19.95
N GLU A 94 21.67 22.85 -20.23
CA GLU A 94 20.97 23.76 -19.32
C GLU A 94 19.47 23.46 -19.23
N GLU A 95 18.86 23.05 -20.34
CA GLU A 95 17.43 22.69 -20.39
C GLU A 95 17.20 21.34 -19.74
N GLN A 96 18.10 20.37 -19.98
CA GLN A 96 18.07 19.08 -19.30
C GLN A 96 18.17 19.24 -17.77
N LEU A 97 19.01 20.16 -17.28
CA LEU A 97 19.10 20.45 -15.85
C LEU A 97 17.80 21.07 -15.31
N LYS A 98 17.12 21.93 -16.09
CA LYS A 98 15.82 22.51 -15.70
C LYS A 98 14.72 21.44 -15.65
N ILE A 99 14.67 20.57 -16.65
CA ILE A 99 13.73 19.44 -16.72
C ILE A 99 13.98 18.50 -15.52
N PHE A 100 15.23 18.15 -15.27
CA PHE A 100 15.61 17.31 -14.13
C PHE A 100 15.22 17.97 -12.80
N GLY A 101 15.53 19.26 -12.63
CA GLY A 101 15.17 20.02 -11.43
C GLY A 101 13.66 20.11 -11.19
N MET A 102 12.86 20.37 -12.23
CA MET A 102 11.40 20.33 -12.14
C MET A 102 10.89 18.93 -11.77
N SER A 103 11.46 17.89 -12.38
CA SER A 103 11.05 16.51 -12.10
C SER A 103 11.36 16.08 -10.67
N LEU A 104 12.52 16.49 -10.15
CA LEU A 104 12.92 16.25 -8.76
C LEU A 104 12.01 17.00 -7.78
N GLY A 105 11.62 18.24 -8.11
CA GLY A 105 10.67 19.00 -7.33
C GLY A 105 9.28 18.36 -7.26
N ILE A 106 8.72 17.96 -8.40
CA ILE A 106 7.38 17.33 -8.47
C ILE A 106 7.39 15.97 -7.77
N SER A 107 8.43 15.16 -7.99
CA SER A 107 8.60 13.87 -7.30
C SER A 107 8.63 14.03 -5.77
N CYS A 108 9.35 15.03 -5.25
CA CYS A 108 9.37 15.34 -3.82
C CYS A 108 7.98 15.72 -3.29
N VAL A 109 7.22 16.51 -4.05
CA VAL A 109 5.83 16.86 -3.67
C VAL A 109 4.94 15.62 -3.59
N ILE A 110 5.05 14.69 -4.55
CA ILE A 110 4.30 13.42 -4.51
C ILE A 110 4.66 12.61 -3.25
N GLY A 111 5.94 12.53 -2.90
CA GLY A 111 6.39 11.86 -1.67
C GLY A 111 5.87 12.53 -0.39
N ILE A 112 5.84 13.86 -0.35
CA ILE A 112 5.28 14.62 0.78
C ILE A 112 3.78 14.35 0.91
N VAL A 113 3.05 14.33 -0.21
CA VAL A 113 1.61 14.02 -0.22
C VAL A 113 1.37 12.60 0.32
N ASP A 114 2.16 11.61 -0.11
CA ASP A 114 2.08 10.25 0.42
C ASP A 114 2.36 10.20 1.93
N PHE A 115 3.38 10.92 2.40
CA PHE A 115 3.71 11.04 3.82
C PHE A 115 2.54 11.62 4.63
N ILE A 116 1.89 12.69 4.15
CA ILE A 116 0.74 13.31 4.82
C ILE A 116 -0.45 12.36 4.88
N ILE A 117 -0.79 11.71 3.76
CA ILE A 117 -1.92 10.77 3.70
C ILE A 117 -1.70 9.62 4.68
N ASN A 118 -0.51 9.02 4.65
CA ASN A 118 -0.19 7.91 5.53
C ASN A 118 -0.21 8.32 7.01
N ARG A 119 0.25 9.55 7.32
CA ARG A 119 0.15 10.11 8.67
C ARG A 119 -1.30 10.25 9.14
N ILE A 120 -2.20 10.74 8.29
CA ILE A 120 -3.64 10.88 8.61
C ILE A 120 -4.28 9.51 8.84
N ILE A 121 -4.03 8.54 7.95
CA ILE A 121 -4.57 7.19 8.06
C ILE A 121 -4.09 6.52 9.35
N ASN A 122 -2.82 6.68 9.71
CA ASN A 122 -2.27 6.08 10.92
C ASN A 122 -2.87 6.67 12.21
N ILE A 123 -3.11 7.99 12.24
CA ILE A 123 -3.82 8.64 13.36
C ILE A 123 -5.24 8.07 13.48
N ASN A 124 -5.96 7.94 12.36
CA ASN A 124 -7.30 7.38 12.35
C ASN A 124 -7.33 5.91 12.80
N ASN A 125 -6.36 5.10 12.32
CA ASN A 125 -6.23 3.70 12.72
C ASN A 125 -5.93 3.55 14.21
N SER A 126 -5.11 4.44 14.78
CA SER A 126 -4.80 4.40 16.22
C SER A 126 -6.05 4.64 17.07
N ARG A 127 -6.94 5.54 16.62
CA ARG A 127 -8.24 5.80 17.30
C ARG A 127 -9.19 4.61 17.18
N ARG A 128 -9.35 4.07 15.96
CA ARG A 128 -10.19 2.89 15.72
C ARG A 128 -9.70 1.66 16.48
N ASN A 129 -8.38 1.42 16.54
CA ASN A 129 -7.82 0.32 17.30
C ASN A 129 -8.02 0.51 18.81
N ALA A 130 -8.00 1.75 19.33
CA ALA A 130 -8.33 2.00 20.74
C ALA A 130 -9.80 1.67 21.06
N GLU A 131 -10.73 1.97 20.15
CA GLU A 131 -12.16 1.61 20.26
C GLU A 131 -12.37 0.09 20.17
N LEU A 132 -11.66 -0.58 19.26
CA LEU A 132 -11.71 -2.03 19.08
C LEU A 132 -11.06 -2.80 20.25
N ASN A 133 -9.99 -2.29 20.84
CA ASN A 133 -9.37 -2.90 22.03
C ASN A 133 -10.21 -2.71 23.30
N GLY A 134 -11.04 -1.66 23.35
CA GLY A 134 -11.97 -1.41 24.45
C GLY A 134 -13.26 -2.25 24.37
N SER A 135 -13.59 -2.77 23.18
CA SER A 135 -14.65 -3.76 23.01
C SER A 135 -14.02 -5.15 23.14
N SER A 136 -14.57 -6.01 24.01
CA SER A 136 -14.08 -7.38 24.18
C SER A 136 -14.37 -8.20 22.92
N ILE A 137 -13.53 -8.08 21.89
CA ILE A 137 -13.64 -8.84 20.66
C ILE A 137 -13.05 -10.23 20.92
N THR A 138 -13.95 -11.17 21.27
CA THR A 138 -13.61 -12.59 21.33
C THR A 138 -13.51 -13.11 19.89
N VAL A 139 -12.29 -13.13 19.36
CA VAL A 139 -11.99 -13.81 18.09
C VAL A 139 -12.24 -15.29 18.31
N THR A 140 -13.40 -15.78 17.87
CA THR A 140 -13.69 -17.21 17.81
C THR A 140 -13.10 -17.74 16.51
N PRO A 141 -12.01 -18.52 16.55
CA PRO A 141 -11.54 -19.19 15.34
C PRO A 141 -12.65 -20.12 14.86
N VAL A 142 -13.07 -19.93 13.61
CA VAL A 142 -13.96 -20.88 12.93
C VAL A 142 -13.11 -22.08 12.57
N TYR A 143 -13.12 -23.11 13.41
CA TYR A 143 -12.59 -24.40 13.03
C TYR A 143 -13.48 -24.97 11.92
N PRO A 144 -12.91 -25.54 10.83
CA PRO A 144 -13.71 -26.36 9.93
C PRO A 144 -14.32 -27.48 10.78
N VAL A 145 -15.66 -27.56 10.80
CA VAL A 145 -16.36 -28.69 11.39
C VAL A 145 -15.89 -29.92 10.62
N LEU A 146 -15.01 -30.72 11.22
CA LEU A 146 -14.76 -32.06 10.71
C LEU A 146 -16.10 -32.78 10.87
N GLU A 147 -16.79 -33.04 9.77
CA GLU A 147 -18.02 -33.82 9.75
C GLU A 147 -17.74 -35.09 10.56
N GLN A 148 -18.32 -35.17 11.76
CA GLN A 148 -18.31 -36.41 12.53
C GLN A 148 -19.04 -37.43 11.66
N PRO A 149 -18.52 -38.66 11.52
CA PRO A 149 -19.24 -39.71 10.79
C PRO A 149 -20.66 -39.80 11.34
N VAL A 150 -21.64 -39.47 10.51
CA VAL A 150 -23.06 -39.54 10.88
C VAL A 150 -23.37 -41.02 11.07
N ASP A 151 -23.53 -41.44 12.33
CA ASP A 151 -24.05 -42.78 12.61
C ASP A 151 -25.40 -42.92 11.88
N PRO A 152 -25.63 -44.02 11.15
CA PRO A 152 -26.86 -44.19 10.40
C PRO A 152 -28.06 -44.09 11.35
N PRO A 153 -29.14 -43.40 10.95
CA PRO A 153 -30.30 -43.20 11.82
C PRO A 153 -30.87 -44.55 12.28
N PRO A 154 -31.29 -44.67 13.56
CA PRO A 154 -31.86 -45.90 14.08
C PRO A 154 -33.04 -46.37 13.21
N LEU A 155 -33.04 -47.66 12.85
CA LEU A 155 -34.15 -48.29 12.13
C LEU A 155 -35.47 -48.08 12.91
N GLU A 156 -36.32 -47.18 12.42
CA GLU A 156 -37.69 -47.04 12.92
C GLU A 156 -38.44 -48.33 12.60
N LEU A 157 -38.82 -49.07 13.66
CA LEU A 157 -39.76 -50.18 13.54
C LEU A 157 -41.14 -49.61 13.14
N PRO A 158 -41.86 -50.24 12.20
CA PRO A 158 -43.17 -49.76 11.79
C PRO A 158 -44.15 -49.73 12.97
N PRO A 159 -45.05 -48.73 13.02
CA PRO A 159 -45.95 -48.54 14.14
C PRO A 159 -46.92 -49.72 14.31
N PRO A 160 -47.33 -50.07 15.55
CA PRO A 160 -48.24 -51.18 15.80
C PRO A 160 -49.62 -50.92 15.18
N ASP A 161 -50.19 -51.94 14.53
CA ASP A 161 -51.45 -51.90 13.78
C ASP A 161 -52.58 -51.13 14.50
N GLU A 162 -53.13 -50.12 13.84
CA GLU A 162 -54.28 -49.35 14.31
C GLU A 162 -55.57 -50.20 14.22
N PRO A 163 -56.37 -50.34 15.31
CA PRO A 163 -57.59 -51.12 15.27
C PRO A 163 -58.68 -50.44 14.41
N PRO A 164 -59.59 -51.21 13.77
CA PRO A 164 -60.51 -50.69 12.76
C PRO A 164 -61.51 -49.67 13.32
N GLN A 165 -61.63 -48.53 12.62
CA GLN A 165 -62.55 -47.43 12.91
C GLN A 165 -64.04 -47.87 12.83
N PRO A 166 -64.93 -47.39 13.73
CA PRO A 166 -66.37 -47.68 13.66
C PRO A 166 -67.02 -47.01 12.44
N GLN A 167 -67.89 -47.74 11.75
CA GLN A 167 -68.68 -47.25 10.61
C GLN A 167 -69.74 -46.24 11.09
N ASP A 168 -69.63 -45.00 10.62
CA ASP A 168 -70.63 -43.96 10.84
C ASP A 168 -71.78 -44.14 9.84
N SER A 169 -72.88 -44.76 10.30
CA SER A 169 -74.15 -44.83 9.60
C SER A 169 -75.05 -43.69 10.08
N GLY A 170 -75.01 -42.56 9.37
CA GLY A 170 -75.88 -41.40 9.58
C GLY A 170 -76.73 -41.11 8.34
N GLU A 171 -77.93 -41.67 8.37
CA GLU A 171 -79.19 -41.37 7.66
C GLU A 171 -79.27 -40.34 6.50
N LEU A 172 -79.84 -40.87 5.42
CA LEU A 172 -80.85 -40.28 4.53
C LEU A 172 -81.62 -39.08 5.09
N SER A 173 -81.64 -37.99 4.33
CA SER A 173 -82.83 -37.16 4.16
C SER A 173 -82.79 -36.48 2.79
N GLU A 174 -83.94 -36.55 2.13
CA GLU A 174 -84.29 -36.07 0.79
C GLU A 174 -84.04 -34.58 0.53
#